data_AF-A0AAU7KS12-F1
#
_entry.id   AF-A0AAU7KS12-F1
#
_cell.length_a   1.000
_cell.length_b   1.000
_cell.length_c   1.000
_cell.angle_alpha   90.00
_cell.angle_beta   90.00
_cell.angle_gamma   90.00
#
_symmetry.space_group_name_H-M   'P 1'
#
loop_
_entity.id
_entity.type
_entity.pdbx_description
1 polymer ?
#
loop_
_entity_poly.entity_id
_entity_poly.type
_entity_poly.pdbx_seq_one_letter_code
_entity_poly.pdbx_strand_id
1 'polypeptide(L)'
;MPRYSFKVDPCPPEEGYGWVLRYFEDDWEIPGYEVFSAPHDVGWMKRVEYENAKFAGELWVEEMIAAYGGDSGGRPESESDSTQLSFKLDE
;
A
#
# COMPACT_ATOMS: atom_id res chain seq x y z
N MET A 1 13.11 -4.36 17.40
CA MET A 1 12.65 -4.06 16.03
C MET A 1 11.14 -4.15 16.07
N PRO A 2 10.41 -3.09 15.67
CA PRO A 2 8.95 -3.08 15.69
C PRO A 2 8.38 -4.21 14.81
N ARG A 3 7.24 -4.76 15.21
CA ARG A 3 6.51 -5.78 14.46
C ARG A 3 5.47 -5.11 13.57
N TYR A 4 5.70 -5.16 12.27
CA TYR A 4 4.73 -4.70 11.27
C TYR A 4 3.79 -5.83 10.87
N SER A 5 2.51 -5.50 10.74
CA SER A 5 1.49 -6.43 10.24
C SER A 5 0.35 -5.66 9.57
N PHE A 6 -0.53 -6.39 8.88
CA PHE A 6 -1.71 -5.83 8.24
C PHE A 6 -2.93 -6.71 8.46
N LYS A 7 -4.12 -6.13 8.24
CA LYS A 7 -5.39 -6.86 8.18
C LYS A 7 -6.16 -6.45 6.94
N VAL A 8 -6.87 -7.43 6.37
CA VAL A 8 -7.79 -7.23 5.25
C VAL A 8 -9.19 -7.50 5.76
N ASP A 9 -10.00 -6.46 5.88
CA ASP A 9 -11.38 -6.52 6.34
C ASP A 9 -12.34 -6.26 5.18
N PRO A 10 -13.59 -6.76 5.20
CA PRO A 10 -14.59 -6.37 4.23
C PRO A 10 -14.87 -4.86 4.28
N CYS A 11 -15.11 -4.23 3.13
CA CYS A 11 -15.58 -2.84 3.10
C CYS A 11 -16.85 -2.65 3.93
N PRO A 12 -16.98 -1.52 4.65
CA PRO A 12 -18.26 -1.08 5.18
C PRO A 12 -19.29 -1.00 4.04
N PRO A 13 -20.57 -1.35 4.28
CA PRO A 13 -21.61 -1.31 3.25
C PRO A 13 -21.76 0.06 2.57
N GLU A 14 -21.37 1.13 3.27
CA GLU A 14 -21.43 2.52 2.84
C GLU A 14 -20.32 2.88 1.84
N GLU A 15 -19.18 2.19 1.89
CA GLU A 15 -18.02 2.42 1.01
C GLU A 15 -18.02 1.50 -0.21
N GLY A 16 -18.98 0.57 -0.29
CA GLY A 16 -19.17 -0.34 -1.41
C GLY A 16 -18.84 -1.80 -1.08
N TYR A 17 -18.35 -2.53 -2.08
CA TYR A 17 -17.99 -3.94 -1.95
C TYR A 17 -16.51 -4.12 -2.28
N GLY A 18 -15.84 -5.01 -1.57
CA GLY A 18 -14.39 -5.16 -1.68
C GLY A 18 -13.75 -5.32 -0.31
N TRP A 19 -12.55 -4.78 -0.18
CA TRP A 19 -11.71 -4.97 1.01
C TRP A 19 -11.02 -3.68 1.45
N VAL A 20 -10.86 -3.55 2.76
CA VAL A 20 -10.12 -2.50 3.43
C VAL A 20 -8.84 -3.09 3.98
N LEU A 21 -7.71 -2.55 3.56
CA LEU A 21 -6.39 -2.90 4.04
C LEU A 21 -5.98 -1.92 5.14
N ARG A 22 -5.67 -2.44 6.33
CA ARG A 22 -5.27 -1.67 7.51
C ARG A 22 -3.92 -2.14 8.02
N TYR A 23 -3.13 -1.21 8.53
CA TYR A 23 -1.74 -1.41 8.89
C TYR A 23 -1.52 -1.30 10.40
N PHE A 24 -0.56 -2.06 10.92
CA PHE A 24 -0.28 -2.12 12.35
C PHE A 24 1.22 -2.12 12.63
N GLU A 25 1.62 -1.40 13.67
CA GLU A 25 2.96 -1.42 14.27
C GLU A 25 2.83 -1.83 15.74
N ASP A 26 3.48 -2.93 16.14
CA ASP A 26 3.44 -3.43 17.52
C ASP A 26 2.01 -3.58 18.08
N ASP A 27 1.10 -4.09 17.24
CA ASP A 27 -0.35 -4.24 17.49
C ASP A 27 -1.18 -2.95 17.56
N TRP A 28 -0.55 -1.79 17.40
CA TRP A 28 -1.24 -0.50 17.26
C TRP A 28 -1.60 -0.23 15.81
N GLU A 29 -2.86 0.11 15.58
CA GLU A 29 -3.35 0.49 14.25
C GLU A 29 -2.74 1.83 13.83
N ILE A 30 -2.10 1.84 12.67
CA ILE A 30 -1.54 3.05 12.06
C ILE A 30 -2.71 3.80 11.39
N PRO A 31 -2.84 5.13 11.59
CA PRO A 31 -3.89 5.91 10.95
C PRO A 31 -3.84 5.82 9.42
N GLY A 32 -4.97 5.46 8.81
CA GLY A 32 -5.13 5.34 7.36
C GLY A 32 -5.58 3.95 6.94
N TYR A 33 -6.09 3.84 5.72
CA TYR A 33 -6.47 2.57 5.10
C TYR A 33 -6.48 2.70 3.59
N GLU A 34 -6.40 1.56 2.91
CA GLU A 34 -6.55 1.46 1.46
C GLU A 34 -7.79 0.64 1.11
N VAL A 35 -8.51 1.05 0.07
CA VAL A 35 -9.75 0.41 -0.38
C VAL A 35 -9.53 -0.29 -1.72
N PHE A 36 -9.75 -1.60 -1.72
CA PHE A 36 -9.73 -2.44 -2.92
C PHE A 36 -11.17 -2.76 -3.31
N SER A 37 -11.72 -1.93 -4.20
CA SER A 37 -13.13 -1.98 -4.59
C SER A 37 -13.40 -3.02 -5.68
N ALA A 38 -14.47 -3.79 -5.51
CA ALA A 38 -14.96 -4.74 -6.50
C ALA A 38 -16.45 -4.51 -6.79
N PRO A 39 -16.92 -4.76 -8.02
CA PRO A 39 -18.36 -4.73 -8.32
C PRO A 39 -19.14 -5.73 -7.45
N HIS A 40 -20.35 -5.33 -7.02
CA HIS A 40 -21.18 -6.15 -6.13
C HIS A 40 -21.46 -7.56 -6.67
N ASP A 41 -21.81 -7.64 -7.95
CA ASP A 41 -22.37 -8.85 -8.55
C ASP A 41 -21.32 -9.75 -9.21
N VAL A 42 -20.03 -9.37 -9.08
CA VAL A 42 -18.92 -10.06 -9.76
C VAL A 42 -18.02 -10.75 -8.73
N GLY A 43 -18.41 -11.96 -8.31
CA GLY A 43 -17.74 -12.70 -7.24
C GLY A 43 -16.25 -13.01 -7.49
N TRP A 44 -15.84 -13.22 -8.75
CA TRP A 44 -14.42 -13.47 -9.06
C TRP A 44 -13.57 -12.21 -8.86
N MET A 45 -14.09 -11.01 -9.16
CA MET A 45 -13.39 -9.75 -8.93
C MET A 45 -13.21 -9.51 -7.43
N LYS A 46 -14.22 -9.82 -6.59
CA LYS A 46 -14.07 -9.75 -5.14
C LYS A 46 -12.90 -10.60 -4.64
N ARG A 47 -12.67 -11.78 -5.24
CA ARG A 47 -11.52 -12.62 -4.90
C ARG A 47 -10.20 -12.00 -5.37
N VAL A 48 -10.16 -11.49 -6.60
CA VAL A 48 -8.96 -10.81 -7.13
C VAL A 48 -8.57 -9.63 -6.25
N GLU A 49 -9.53 -8.80 -5.85
CA GLU A 49 -9.26 -7.65 -5.00
C GLU A 49 -8.82 -8.03 -3.57
N TYR A 50 -9.25 -9.20 -3.07
CA TYR A 50 -8.73 -9.72 -1.80
C TYR A 50 -7.23 -10.06 -1.92
N GLU A 51 -6.86 -10.76 -3.01
CA GLU A 51 -5.46 -11.12 -3.26
C GLU A 51 -4.60 -9.88 -3.51
N ASN A 52 -5.13 -8.86 -4.19
CA ASN A 52 -4.45 -7.57 -4.36
C ASN A 52 -4.22 -6.87 -3.01
N ALA A 53 -5.24 -6.80 -2.15
CA ALA A 53 -5.12 -6.21 -0.82
C ALA A 53 -4.10 -6.97 0.05
N LYS A 54 -4.11 -8.30 -0.01
CA LYS A 54 -3.14 -9.14 0.71
C LYS A 54 -1.72 -8.90 0.20
N PHE A 55 -1.52 -8.89 -1.12
CA PHE A 55 -0.21 -8.65 -1.72
C PHE A 55 0.34 -7.25 -1.38
N ALA A 56 -0.51 -6.22 -1.44
CA ALA A 56 -0.12 -4.86 -1.04
C ALA A 56 0.29 -4.79 0.44
N GLY A 57 -0.47 -5.46 1.33
CA GLY A 57 -0.12 -5.56 2.74
C GLY A 57 1.21 -6.28 3.00
N GLU A 58 1.47 -7.37 2.28
CA GLU A 58 2.75 -8.10 2.35
C GLU A 58 3.91 -7.21 1.90
N LEU A 59 3.77 -6.52 0.77
CA LEU A 59 4.79 -5.60 0.25
C LEU A 59 5.10 -4.47 1.24
N TRP A 60 4.07 -3.86 1.83
CA TRP A 60 4.26 -2.81 2.84
C TRP A 60 5.03 -3.31 4.06
N VAL A 61 4.73 -4.52 4.57
CA VAL A 61 5.48 -5.11 5.69
C VAL A 61 6.96 -5.31 5.32
N GLU A 62 7.25 -5.82 4.12
CA GLU A 62 8.61 -5.99 3.63
C GLU A 62 9.37 -4.66 3.56
N GLU A 63 8.73 -3.61 3.04
CA GLU A 63 9.30 -2.26 2.96
C GLU A 63 9.61 -1.69 4.35
N MET A 64 8.69 -1.83 5.31
CA MET A 64 8.91 -1.35 6.68
C MET A 64 10.03 -2.13 7.37
N ILE A 65 10.10 -3.45 7.20
CA ILE A 65 11.21 -4.25 7.76
C ILE A 65 12.55 -3.81 7.15
N ALA A 66 12.59 -3.58 5.83
CA ALA A 66 13.80 -3.14 5.14
C ALA A 66 14.26 -1.74 5.58
N ALA A 67 13.33 -0.80 5.74
CA ALA A 67 13.62 0.57 6.18
C ALA A 67 14.26 0.62 7.57
N TYR A 68 13.81 -0.23 8.51
CA TYR A 68 14.36 -0.31 9.87
C TYR A 68 15.61 -1.20 9.98
N GLY A 69 15.87 -2.08 9.00
CA GLY A 69 17.10 -2.86 8.90
C GLY A 69 18.29 -2.09 8.28
N GLY A 70 18.05 -0.90 7.74
CA GLY A 70 19.02 -0.12 6.98
C GLY A 70 19.94 0.80 7.80
N ASP A 71 19.76 0.93 9.12
CA ASP A 71 20.56 1.88 9.92
C ASP A 71 21.90 1.30 10.41
N SER A 72 22.66 0.73 9.46
CA SER A 72 24.11 0.58 9.59
C SER A 72 24.80 0.78 8.24
N GLY A 73 24.71 2.00 7.71
CA GLY A 73 25.69 2.49 6.75
C GLY A 73 25.13 3.31 5.59
N GLY A 74 25.17 4.62 5.75
CA GLY A 74 25.37 5.54 4.63
C GLY A 74 24.12 5.82 3.80
N ARG A 75 23.35 6.82 4.23
CA ARG A 75 22.61 7.70 3.33
C ARG A 75 23.56 8.25 2.25
N PRO A 76 23.40 7.95 0.95
CA PRO A 76 23.81 8.89 -0.06
C PRO A 76 22.73 9.97 -0.11
N GLU A 77 23.22 11.19 -0.19
CA GLU A 77 22.46 12.42 -0.15
C GLU A 77 21.44 12.47 -1.30
N SER A 78 20.33 13.18 -1.06
CA SER A 78 19.39 13.58 -2.10
C SER A 78 20.13 14.19 -3.28
N GLU A 79 20.16 13.51 -4.42
CA GLU A 79 20.35 14.19 -5.69
C GLU A 79 18.99 14.73 -6.15
N SER A 80 18.96 16.06 -6.28
CA SER A 80 17.85 16.80 -6.83
C SER A 80 17.78 16.61 -8.34
N ASP A 81 16.56 16.34 -8.81
CA ASP A 81 15.90 16.96 -9.97
C ASP A 81 16.56 16.87 -11.35
N SER A 82 15.88 16.23 -12.31
CA SER A 82 15.80 16.65 -13.72
C SER A 82 14.94 15.69 -14.55
N THR A 83 13.62 15.88 -14.56
CA THR A 83 12.83 15.54 -15.76
C THR A 83 11.59 16.43 -15.85
N GLN A 84 11.84 17.72 -16.02
CA GLN A 84 10.84 18.66 -16.50
C GLN A 84 10.53 18.30 -17.97
N LEU A 85 9.44 17.55 -18.19
CA LEU A 85 8.94 17.14 -19.50
C LEU A 85 8.69 18.38 -20.37
N SER A 86 9.59 18.60 -21.33
CA SER A 86 9.46 19.63 -22.36
C SER A 86 8.54 19.10 -23.46
N PHE A 87 7.24 19.41 -23.39
CA PHE A 87 6.37 19.24 -24.55
C PHE A 87 6.65 20.38 -25.54
N LYS A 88 7.42 20.10 -26.60
CA LYS A 88 7.31 20.85 -27.84
C LYS A 88 6.34 20.12 -28.76
N LEU A 89 5.17 20.71 -28.90
CA LEU A 89 4.23 20.43 -29.98
C LEU A 89 4.75 21.25 -31.18
N ASP A 90 5.38 20.58 -32.15
CA ASP A 90 5.66 21.19 -33.45
C ASP A 90 4.54 20.82 -34.43
N GLU A 91 4.13 21.84 -35.18
CA GLU A 91 2.96 22.01 -36.05
C GLU A 91 2.98 21.14 -37.32
#